data_AF-A0A833CYI2-F1
#
_entry.id   AF-A0A833CYI2-F1
#
_cell.length_a   1.000
_cell.length_b   1.000
_cell.length_c   1.000
_cell.angle_alpha   90.00
_cell.angle_beta   90.00
_cell.angle_gamma   90.00
#
_symmetry.space_group_name_H-M   'P 1'
#
loop_
_entity.id
_entity.type
_entity.pdbx_description
1 polymer ?
#
loop_
_entity_poly.entity_id
_entity_poly.type
_entity_poly.pdbx_seq_one_letter_code
_entity_poly.pdbx_strand_id
1 'polypeptide(L)'
;HLPLALATSIGMTGPLFTTVISYILLKDNVSLPKWVLILVGYFGVLVMVCPHEMNISFGVWVELFANLFAALTIVCTKVLSRTEKTLTIMFYTNTVTTLIAGLVVLNIWKTPALPDMLTLMGIGAMGVFSQFCSVSALKYANPSFLAPFEYTRLCFAIPVGYLIFQETPTWWSIVGSFIIVGATYGLTRLELSSSQDLK
;
A
#
# COMPACT_ATOMS: atom_id res chain seq x y z
N HIS A 1 11.95 18.72 0.18
CA HIS A 1 10.60 18.67 -0.42
C HIS A 1 10.66 17.79 -1.65
N LEU A 2 9.74 16.82 -1.75
CA LEU A 2 9.62 15.91 -2.89
C LEU A 2 8.31 16.28 -3.63
N PRO A 3 8.31 16.44 -4.97
CA PRO A 3 7.07 16.69 -5.71
C PRO A 3 6.05 15.59 -5.43
N LEU A 4 4.78 15.95 -5.22
CA LEU A 4 3.74 14.99 -4.80
C LEU A 4 3.62 13.80 -5.76
N ALA A 5 3.66 14.05 -7.07
CA ALA A 5 3.63 13.01 -8.09
C ALA A 5 4.85 12.06 -8.02
N LEU A 6 6.04 12.60 -7.74
CA LEU A 6 7.23 11.76 -7.58
C LEU A 6 7.14 10.95 -6.28
N ALA A 7 6.64 11.55 -5.20
CA ALA A 7 6.41 10.90 -3.92
C ALA A 7 5.41 9.74 -4.03
N THR A 8 4.28 9.93 -4.72
CA THR A 8 3.29 8.85 -4.90
C THR A 8 3.81 7.73 -5.81
N SER A 9 4.53 8.06 -6.89
CA SER A 9 5.13 7.04 -7.76
C SER A 9 6.16 6.18 -7.03
N ILE A 10 7.00 6.81 -6.20
CA ILE A 10 7.98 6.10 -5.37
C ILE A 10 7.29 5.36 -4.24
N GLY A 11 6.29 5.94 -3.58
CA GLY A 11 5.44 5.31 -2.56
C GLY A 11 4.85 3.97 -3.03
N MET A 12 4.47 3.91 -4.30
CA MET A 12 3.96 2.70 -4.94
C MET A 12 5.04 1.69 -5.33
N THR A 13 6.30 1.89 -4.94
CA THR A 13 7.32 0.81 -4.98
C THR A 13 7.19 -0.15 -3.81
N GLY A 14 6.47 0.23 -2.75
CA GLY A 14 6.23 -0.62 -1.57
C GLY A 14 5.73 -2.03 -1.89
N PRO A 15 4.75 -2.22 -2.78
CA PRO A 15 4.29 -3.56 -3.16
C PRO A 15 5.33 -4.38 -3.94
N LEU A 16 6.24 -3.74 -4.70
CA LEU A 16 7.38 -4.42 -5.33
C LEU A 16 8.35 -4.95 -4.27
N PHE A 17 8.75 -4.10 -3.32
CA PHE A 17 9.61 -4.54 -2.21
C PHE A 17 8.94 -5.62 -1.37
N THR A 18 7.63 -5.51 -1.13
CA THR A 18 6.85 -6.51 -0.39
C THR A 18 6.90 -7.86 -1.10
N THR A 19 6.77 -7.89 -2.42
CA THR A 19 6.88 -9.11 -3.23
C THR A 19 8.28 -9.73 -3.15
N VAL A 20 9.33 -8.91 -3.30
CA VAL A 20 10.74 -9.37 -3.20
C VAL A 20 11.02 -9.96 -1.82
N ILE A 21 10.67 -9.22 -0.75
CA ILE A 21 10.94 -9.66 0.62
C ILE A 21 10.11 -10.90 0.94
N SER A 22 8.85 -10.99 0.51
CA SER A 22 8.04 -12.20 0.69
C SER A 22 8.65 -13.40 -0.04
N TYR A 23 9.17 -13.22 -1.25
CA TYR A 23 9.89 -14.28 -1.97
C TYR A 23 11.12 -14.76 -1.18
N ILE A 24 11.92 -13.86 -0.62
CA ILE A 24 13.17 -14.21 0.09
C ILE A 24 12.89 -14.81 1.48
N LEU A 25 12.07 -14.13 2.31
CA LEU A 25 11.86 -14.50 3.72
C LEU A 25 10.84 -15.61 3.89
N LEU A 26 9.74 -15.58 3.12
CA LEU A 26 8.66 -16.56 3.24
C LEU A 26 8.82 -17.74 2.27
N LYS A 27 9.80 -17.65 1.36
CA LYS A 27 10.00 -18.62 0.28
C LYS A 27 8.72 -18.82 -0.55
N ASP A 28 7.96 -17.75 -0.72
CA ASP A 28 6.77 -17.76 -1.57
C ASP A 28 7.20 -18.04 -3.01
N ASN A 29 6.68 -19.11 -3.61
CA ASN A 29 6.94 -19.41 -5.01
C ASN A 29 6.17 -18.43 -5.91
N VAL A 30 6.83 -17.33 -6.28
CA VAL A 30 6.29 -16.34 -7.22
C VAL A 30 6.65 -16.76 -8.63
N SER A 31 5.68 -17.29 -9.37
CA SER A 31 5.86 -17.69 -10.76
C SER A 31 6.14 -16.48 -11.67
N LEU A 32 6.81 -16.73 -12.81
CA LEU A 32 7.13 -15.68 -13.79
C LEU A 32 5.89 -14.84 -14.20
N PRO A 33 4.70 -15.43 -14.45
CA PRO A 33 3.52 -14.64 -14.78
C PRO A 33 3.07 -13.69 -13.65
N LYS A 34 3.22 -14.08 -12.38
CA LYS A 34 2.93 -13.19 -11.23
C LYS A 34 3.84 -11.98 -11.24
N TRP A 35 5.14 -12.18 -11.47
CA TRP A 35 6.12 -11.10 -11.59
C TRP A 35 5.77 -10.10 -12.68
N VAL A 36 5.42 -10.60 -13.86
CA VAL A 36 5.01 -9.75 -14.99
C VAL A 36 3.78 -8.92 -14.61
N LEU A 37 2.75 -9.53 -14.00
CA LEU A 37 1.53 -8.80 -13.62
C LEU A 37 1.80 -7.73 -12.56
N ILE A 38 2.67 -8.00 -11.59
CA ILE A 38 3.06 -7.01 -10.57
C ILE A 38 3.80 -5.83 -11.21
N LEU A 39 4.72 -6.09 -12.14
CA LEU A 39 5.44 -5.05 -12.88
C LEU A 39 4.51 -4.25 -13.80
N VAL A 40 3.54 -4.90 -14.45
CA VAL A 40 2.52 -4.23 -15.26
C VAL A 40 1.63 -3.32 -14.39
N GLY A 41 1.25 -3.78 -13.20
CA GLY A 41 0.53 -2.94 -12.23
C GLY A 41 1.32 -1.69 -11.84
N TYR A 42 2.62 -1.85 -11.53
CA TYR A 42 3.50 -0.71 -11.25
C TYR A 42 3.67 0.22 -12.45
N PHE A 43 3.77 -0.32 -13.66
CA PHE A 43 3.79 0.48 -14.88
C PHE A 43 2.50 1.31 -15.03
N GLY A 44 1.33 0.74 -14.71
CA GLY A 44 0.07 1.48 -14.67
C GLY A 44 0.10 2.67 -13.70
N VAL A 45 0.78 2.54 -12.56
CA VAL A 45 1.02 3.66 -11.64
C VAL A 45 1.87 4.74 -12.28
N LEU A 46 2.98 4.37 -12.93
CA LEU A 46 3.86 5.34 -13.59
C LEU A 46 3.13 6.10 -14.70
N VAL A 47 2.27 5.43 -15.47
CA VAL A 47 1.42 6.06 -16.48
C VAL A 47 0.42 7.01 -15.82
N MET A 48 -0.24 6.59 -14.74
CA MET A 48 -1.25 7.39 -14.05
C MET A 48 -0.68 8.65 -13.42
N VAL A 49 0.48 8.55 -12.78
CA VAL A 49 1.08 9.64 -12.02
C VAL A 49 1.97 10.51 -12.91
N CYS A 50 2.51 9.96 -13.99
CA CYS A 50 3.35 10.63 -15.00
C CYS A 50 4.32 11.66 -14.37
N PRO A 51 5.38 11.20 -13.67
CA PRO A 51 6.30 12.12 -13.02
C PRO A 51 7.05 12.94 -14.09
N HIS A 52 6.74 14.23 -14.21
CA HIS A 52 7.33 15.14 -15.20
C HIS A 52 8.75 15.58 -14.83
N GLU A 53 9.08 15.63 -13.54
CA GLU A 53 10.41 15.99 -13.05
C GLU A 53 11.00 14.89 -12.17
N MET A 54 12.12 14.33 -12.59
CA MET A 54 12.89 13.36 -11.80
C MET A 54 14.10 14.06 -11.17
N ASN A 55 13.84 14.93 -10.21
CA ASN A 55 14.89 15.52 -9.39
C ASN A 55 15.28 14.53 -8.29
N ILE A 56 16.41 13.84 -8.47
CA ILE A 56 16.98 12.93 -7.48
C ILE A 56 17.45 13.77 -6.29
N SER A 57 16.56 13.92 -5.31
CA SER A 57 16.82 14.60 -4.05
C SER A 57 16.98 13.60 -2.92
N PHE A 58 17.51 14.04 -1.77
CA PHE A 58 17.56 13.23 -0.56
C PHE A 58 16.20 12.62 -0.18
N GLY A 59 15.09 13.29 -0.52
CA GLY A 59 13.74 12.79 -0.28
C GLY A 59 13.41 11.49 -1.02
N VAL A 60 13.98 11.26 -2.20
CA VAL A 60 13.79 10.00 -2.96
C VAL A 60 14.33 8.81 -2.18
N TRP A 61 15.52 8.96 -1.61
CA TRP A 61 16.15 7.91 -0.81
C TRP A 61 15.37 7.63 0.47
N VAL A 62 14.91 8.67 1.16
CA VAL A 62 14.08 8.53 2.37
C VAL A 62 12.80 7.75 2.06
N GLU A 63 12.11 8.07 0.96
CA GLU A 63 10.88 7.39 0.56
C GLU A 63 11.13 5.92 0.18
N LEU A 64 12.23 5.63 -0.53
CA LEU A 64 12.62 4.25 -0.86
C LEU A 64 12.92 3.42 0.39
N PHE A 65 13.67 3.97 1.34
CA PHE A 65 13.92 3.28 2.62
C PHE A 65 12.63 3.11 3.42
N ALA A 66 11.75 4.12 3.46
CA ALA A 66 10.46 4.03 4.13
C ALA A 66 9.62 2.87 3.55
N ASN A 67 9.56 2.75 2.22
CA ASN A 67 8.86 1.65 1.55
C ASN A 67 9.50 0.28 1.81
N LEU A 68 10.83 0.22 1.92
CA LEU A 68 11.54 -1.01 2.28
C LEU A 68 11.18 -1.46 3.70
N PHE A 69 11.17 -0.56 4.68
CA PHE A 69 10.76 -0.87 6.06
C PHE A 69 9.27 -1.18 6.18
N ALA A 70 8.42 -0.50 5.39
CA ALA A 70 7.00 -0.80 5.32
C ALA A 70 6.77 -2.22 4.77
N ALA A 71 7.46 -2.58 3.69
CA ALA A 71 7.41 -3.93 3.12
C ALA A 71 7.89 -4.99 4.13
N LEU A 72 8.98 -4.73 4.85
CA LEU A 72 9.44 -5.61 5.93
C LEU A 72 8.38 -5.76 7.04
N THR A 73 7.72 -4.67 7.42
CA THR A 73 6.64 -4.68 8.40
C THR A 73 5.48 -5.56 7.91
N ILE A 74 5.03 -5.41 6.67
CA ILE A 74 3.97 -6.24 6.07
C ILE A 74 4.34 -7.72 6.12
N VAL A 75 5.58 -8.05 5.76
CA VAL A 75 6.05 -9.45 5.75
C VAL A 75 6.15 -10.01 7.18
N CYS A 76 6.66 -9.23 8.15
CA CYS A 76 6.67 -9.61 9.56
C CYS A 76 5.24 -9.80 10.10
N THR A 77 4.31 -8.90 9.76
CA THR A 77 2.89 -9.02 10.10
C THR A 77 2.29 -10.29 9.50
N LYS A 78 2.62 -10.66 8.26
CA LYS A 78 2.21 -11.92 7.65
C LYS A 78 2.70 -13.12 8.45
N VAL A 79 3.96 -13.13 8.88
CA VAL A 79 4.52 -14.21 9.71
C VAL A 79 3.74 -14.32 11.03
N LEU A 80 3.53 -13.19 11.71
CA LEU A 80 2.82 -13.14 12.98
C LEU A 80 1.34 -13.52 12.83
N SER A 81 0.72 -13.22 11.69
CA SER A 81 -0.67 -13.55 11.39
C SER A 81 -0.96 -15.05 11.31
N ARG A 82 0.09 -15.89 11.16
CA ARG A 82 -0.03 -17.35 11.16
C ARG A 82 -0.25 -17.91 12.57
N THR A 83 0.24 -17.25 13.61
CA THR A 83 0.15 -17.71 15.00
C THR A 83 -0.83 -16.88 15.83
N GLU A 84 -0.93 -15.58 15.55
CA GLU A 84 -1.66 -14.63 16.39
C GLU A 84 -3.01 -14.18 15.81
N LYS A 85 -3.91 -13.77 16.70
CA LYS A 85 -5.19 -13.15 16.31
C LYS A 85 -4.95 -11.74 15.72
N THR A 86 -5.80 -11.33 14.78
CA THR A 86 -5.67 -10.04 14.08
C THR A 86 -5.69 -8.88 15.07
N LEU A 87 -6.62 -8.92 16.03
CA LEU A 87 -6.75 -7.93 17.08
C LEU A 87 -5.50 -7.84 17.96
N THR A 88 -4.86 -8.97 18.28
CA THR A 88 -3.62 -8.99 19.08
C THR A 88 -2.50 -8.27 18.35
N ILE A 89 -2.29 -8.58 17.08
CA ILE A 89 -1.27 -7.92 16.23
C ILE A 89 -1.52 -6.42 16.19
N MET A 90 -2.75 -6.01 15.88
CA MET A 90 -3.12 -4.60 15.83
C MET A 90 -2.94 -3.90 17.17
N PHE A 91 -3.27 -4.54 18.29
CA PHE A 91 -3.10 -3.96 19.61
C PHE A 91 -1.63 -3.64 19.89
N TYR A 92 -0.73 -4.59 19.65
CA TYR A 92 0.70 -4.37 19.85
C TYR A 92 1.27 -3.34 18.87
N THR A 93 0.94 -3.43 17.59
CA THR A 93 1.41 -2.46 16.58
C THR A 93 0.92 -1.06 16.91
N ASN A 94 -0.37 -0.86 17.18
CA ASN A 94 -0.90 0.47 17.52
C ASN A 94 -0.35 1.00 18.85
N THR A 95 -0.17 0.15 19.86
CA THR A 95 0.41 0.58 21.15
C THR A 95 1.85 1.07 20.95
N VAL A 96 2.69 0.32 20.25
CA VAL A 96 4.07 0.71 19.98
C VAL A 96 4.13 1.96 19.11
N THR A 97 3.34 2.02 18.03
CA THR A 97 3.27 3.20 17.17
C THR A 97 2.79 4.43 17.94
N THR A 98 1.80 4.29 18.83
CA THR A 98 1.29 5.40 19.65
C THR A 98 2.33 5.89 20.65
N LEU A 99 3.08 4.98 21.28
CA LEU A 99 4.15 5.36 22.22
C LEU A 99 5.28 6.10 21.50
N ILE A 100 5.75 5.58 20.36
CA ILE A 100 6.81 6.21 19.58
C ILE A 100 6.34 7.56 19.03
N ALA A 101 5.15 7.61 18.44
CA ALA A 101 4.57 8.84 17.93
C ALA A 101 4.37 9.87 19.06
N GLY A 102 3.89 9.43 20.23
CA GLY A 102 3.74 10.27 21.41
C GLY A 102 5.06 10.92 21.83
N LEU A 103 6.14 10.14 21.93
CA LEU A 103 7.47 10.64 22.26
C LEU A 103 8.01 11.67 21.25
N VAL A 104 7.79 11.44 19.95
CA VAL A 104 8.21 12.36 18.90
C VAL A 104 7.42 13.67 18.96
N VAL A 105 6.11 13.58 19.18
CA VAL A 105 5.22 14.75 19.15
C VAL A 105 5.43 15.66 20.37
N LEU A 106 5.97 15.19 21.50
CA LEU A 106 6.23 16.04 22.69
C LEU A 106 7.00 17.34 22.37
N ASN A 107 7.91 17.32 21.40
CA ASN A 107 8.70 18.50 21.02
C ASN A 107 8.02 19.44 20.01
N ILE A 108 6.97 18.98 19.32
CA ILE A 108 6.31 19.67 18.19
C ILE A 108 4.79 19.75 18.35
N TRP A 109 4.29 19.48 19.56
CA TRP A 109 2.86 19.36 19.83
C TRP A 109 2.11 20.64 19.45
N LYS A 110 1.05 20.47 18.66
CA LYS A 110 0.07 21.51 18.39
C LYS A 110 -1.29 20.99 18.77
N THR A 111 -1.96 21.68 19.69
CA THR A 111 -3.29 21.28 20.13
C THR A 111 -4.28 21.44 18.97
N PRO A 112 -4.98 20.37 18.56
CA PRO A 112 -5.97 20.45 17.49
C PRO A 112 -7.16 21.30 17.93
N ALA A 113 -7.77 22.01 16.99
CA ALA A 113 -9.00 22.75 17.26
C ALA A 113 -10.16 21.77 17.51
N LEU A 114 -11.10 22.15 18.38
CA LEU A 114 -12.33 21.38 18.66
C LEU A 114 -13.10 20.92 17.40
N PRO A 115 -13.30 21.75 16.34
CA PRO A 115 -13.97 21.29 15.12
C PRO A 115 -13.18 20.21 14.36
N ASP A 116 -11.84 20.22 14.43
CA ASP A 116 -10.99 19.22 13.78
C ASP A 116 -10.96 17.89 14.55
N MET A 117 -11.42 17.89 15.80
CA MET A 117 -11.41 16.71 16.65
C MET A 117 -12.37 15.63 16.13
N LEU A 118 -13.50 16.03 15.55
CA LEU A 118 -14.46 15.11 14.95
C LEU A 118 -13.90 14.47 13.67
N THR A 119 -13.25 15.26 12.81
CA THR A 119 -12.62 14.75 11.58
C THR A 119 -11.43 13.84 11.90
N LEU A 120 -10.63 14.17 12.90
CA LEU A 120 -9.53 13.32 13.41
C LEU A 120 -10.05 11.98 13.94
N MET A 121 -11.14 11.98 14.73
CA MET A 121 -11.77 10.74 15.19
C MET A 121 -12.29 9.90 14.02
N GLY A 122 -12.88 10.53 13.01
CA GLY A 122 -13.32 9.85 11.78
C GLY A 122 -12.17 9.18 11.03
N ILE A 123 -11.07 9.91 10.82
CA ILE A 123 -9.85 9.38 10.17
C ILE A 123 -9.28 8.21 10.98
N GLY A 124 -9.22 8.33 12.32
CA GLY A 124 -8.76 7.26 13.21
C GLY A 124 -9.62 6.01 13.10
N ALA A 125 -10.94 6.14 13.15
CA ALA A 125 -11.87 5.01 13.03
C ALA A 125 -11.74 4.31 11.67
N MET A 126 -11.70 5.07 10.56
CA MET A 126 -11.49 4.50 9.23
C MET A 126 -10.11 3.87 9.08
N GLY A 127 -9.08 4.47 9.69
CA GLY A 127 -7.72 3.92 9.70
C GLY A 127 -7.63 2.57 10.39
N VAL A 128 -8.23 2.44 11.59
CA VAL A 128 -8.30 1.17 12.32
C VAL A 128 -9.06 0.12 11.51
N PHE A 129 -10.19 0.49 10.89
CA PHE A 129 -10.95 -0.41 10.04
C PHE A 129 -10.14 -0.89 8.82
N SER A 130 -9.49 0.04 8.11
CA SER A 130 -8.60 -0.28 6.98
C SER A 130 -7.45 -1.20 7.39
N GLN A 131 -6.84 -0.93 8.55
CA GLN A 131 -5.76 -1.75 9.09
C GLN A 131 -6.26 -3.16 9.46
N PHE A 132 -7.45 -3.28 10.06
CA PHE A 132 -8.06 -4.57 10.35
C PHE A 132 -8.28 -5.41 9.10
N CYS A 133 -8.82 -4.80 8.04
CA CYS A 133 -8.99 -5.46 6.74
C CYS A 133 -7.65 -5.90 6.15
N SER A 134 -6.63 -5.04 6.21
CA SER A 134 -5.29 -5.32 5.65
C SER A 134 -4.60 -6.48 6.38
N VAL A 135 -4.58 -6.46 7.71
CA VAL A 135 -3.97 -7.54 8.51
C VAL A 135 -4.76 -8.84 8.36
N SER A 136 -6.09 -8.76 8.24
CA SER A 136 -6.92 -9.94 7.98
C SER A 136 -6.66 -10.53 6.59
N ALA A 137 -6.50 -9.70 5.55
CA ALA A 137 -6.16 -10.17 4.20
C ALA A 137 -4.83 -10.95 4.20
N LEU A 138 -3.84 -10.50 4.96
CA LEU A 138 -2.56 -11.20 5.12
C LEU A 138 -2.72 -12.59 5.75
N LYS A 139 -3.80 -12.89 6.47
CA LYS A 139 -4.04 -14.27 6.95
C LYS A 139 -4.38 -15.23 5.83
N TYR A 140 -5.20 -14.78 4.90
CA TYR A 140 -5.76 -15.63 3.85
C TYR A 140 -4.91 -15.67 2.60
N ALA A 141 -4.12 -14.63 2.33
CA ALA A 141 -3.32 -14.52 1.12
C ALA A 141 -1.88 -14.14 1.40
N ASN A 142 -0.99 -14.50 0.49
CA ASN A 142 0.42 -14.14 0.57
C ASN A 142 0.63 -12.66 0.18
N PRO A 143 1.61 -11.96 0.78
CA PRO A 143 1.90 -10.56 0.47
C PRO A 143 2.12 -10.31 -1.03
N SER A 144 2.81 -11.23 -1.72
CA SER A 144 3.04 -11.16 -3.17
C SER A 144 1.75 -11.18 -4.00
N PHE A 145 0.69 -11.81 -3.52
CA PHE A 145 -0.63 -11.80 -4.18
C PHE A 145 -1.39 -10.51 -3.90
N LEU A 146 -1.26 -9.97 -2.68
CA LEU A 146 -1.93 -8.72 -2.29
C LEU A 146 -1.27 -7.47 -2.90
N ALA A 147 -0.02 -7.56 -3.34
CA ALA A 147 0.74 -6.41 -3.83
C ALA A 147 0.03 -5.59 -4.94
N PRO A 148 -0.53 -6.16 -6.02
CA PRO A 148 -1.22 -5.37 -7.04
C PRO A 148 -2.54 -4.75 -6.58
N PHE A 149 -3.16 -5.30 -5.54
CA PHE A 149 -4.37 -4.72 -4.96
C PHE A 149 -4.07 -3.36 -4.30
N GLU A 150 -2.87 -3.15 -3.75
CA GLU A 150 -2.48 -1.86 -3.20
C GLU A 150 -2.48 -0.75 -4.27
N TYR A 151 -2.12 -1.08 -5.52
CA TYR A 151 -2.17 -0.11 -6.63
C TYR A 151 -3.61 0.34 -6.95
N THR A 152 -4.61 -0.53 -6.72
CA THR A 152 -6.01 -0.20 -7.01
C THR A 152 -6.54 0.95 -6.15
N ARG A 153 -5.89 1.27 -5.03
CA ARG A 153 -6.21 2.46 -4.23
C ARG A 153 -6.14 3.73 -5.07
N LEU A 154 -5.22 3.83 -6.03
CA LEU A 154 -5.15 4.97 -6.95
C LEU A 154 -6.38 5.02 -7.86
N CYS A 155 -6.87 3.89 -8.33
CA CYS A 155 -8.11 3.82 -9.10
C CYS A 155 -9.31 4.37 -8.32
N PHE A 156 -9.40 4.06 -7.02
CA PHE A 156 -10.44 4.60 -6.13
C PHE A 156 -10.24 6.09 -5.81
N ALA A 157 -9.01 6.60 -5.87
CA ALA A 157 -8.74 8.02 -5.66
C ALA A 157 -9.34 8.90 -6.77
N ILE A 158 -9.46 8.39 -8.00
CA ILE A 158 -10.00 9.14 -9.15
C ILE A 158 -11.44 9.63 -8.91
N PRO A 159 -12.44 8.77 -8.67
CA PRO A 159 -13.82 9.22 -8.46
C PRO A 159 -13.97 10.06 -7.19
N VAL A 160 -13.18 9.79 -6.15
CA VAL A 160 -13.18 10.58 -4.91
C VAL A 160 -12.62 11.99 -5.16
N GLY A 161 -11.51 12.09 -5.90
CA GLY A 161 -10.90 13.35 -6.35
C GLY A 161 -11.88 14.19 -7.16
N TYR A 162 -12.59 13.56 -8.10
CA TYR A 162 -13.59 14.24 -8.91
C TYR A 162 -14.80 14.72 -8.08
N LEU A 163 -15.38 13.86 -7.25
CA LEU A 163 -16.61 14.17 -6.52
C LEU A 163 -16.41 15.16 -5.36
N ILE A 164 -15.30 15.04 -4.63
CA ILE A 164 -15.04 15.83 -3.42
C ILE A 164 -14.18 17.06 -3.73
N PHE A 165 -13.14 16.90 -4.54
CA PHE A 165 -12.13 17.93 -4.78
C PHE A 165 -12.30 18.63 -6.14
N GLN A 166 -13.29 18.22 -6.95
CA GLN A 166 -13.54 18.76 -8.30
C GLN A 166 -12.30 18.65 -9.21
N GLU A 167 -11.45 17.65 -8.96
CA GLU A 167 -10.27 17.38 -9.77
C GLU A 167 -10.68 16.66 -11.05
N THR A 168 -10.35 17.25 -12.20
CA THR A 168 -10.68 16.63 -13.49
C THR A 168 -9.71 15.48 -13.80
N PRO A 169 -10.21 14.24 -13.98
CA PRO A 169 -9.35 13.12 -14.30
C PRO A 169 -8.69 13.32 -15.66
N THR A 170 -7.38 13.15 -15.71
CA THR A 170 -6.63 13.21 -16.97
C THR A 170 -6.79 11.92 -17.75
N TRP A 171 -6.57 12.00 -19.07
CA TRP A 171 -6.54 10.80 -19.93
C TRP A 171 -5.56 9.74 -19.43
N TRP A 172 -4.38 10.15 -18.95
CA TRP A 172 -3.36 9.27 -18.39
C TRP A 172 -3.81 8.56 -17.11
N SER A 173 -4.56 9.25 -16.24
CA SER A 173 -5.11 8.62 -15.04
C SER A 173 -6.11 7.52 -15.36
N ILE A 174 -6.92 7.70 -16.41
CA ILE A 174 -7.88 6.69 -16.89
C ILE A 174 -7.14 5.48 -17.46
N VAL A 175 -6.17 5.71 -18.36
CA VAL A 175 -5.38 4.63 -18.98
C VAL A 175 -4.61 3.83 -17.91
N GLY A 176 -3.94 4.51 -17.00
CA GLY A 176 -3.21 3.86 -15.91
C GLY A 176 -4.14 3.03 -15.00
N SER A 177 -5.33 3.53 -14.70
CA SER A 177 -6.35 2.79 -13.93
C SER A 177 -6.76 1.48 -14.63
N PHE A 178 -7.00 1.49 -15.94
CA PHE A 178 -7.32 0.26 -16.68
C PHE A 178 -6.17 -0.75 -16.67
N ILE A 179 -4.91 -0.29 -16.76
CA ILE A 179 -3.73 -1.17 -16.66
C ILE A 179 -3.66 -1.83 -15.28
N ILE A 180 -3.84 -1.05 -14.21
CA ILE A 180 -3.84 -1.56 -12.83
C ILE A 180 -4.94 -2.59 -12.62
N VAL A 181 -6.17 -2.29 -13.04
CA VAL A 181 -7.32 -3.22 -12.91
C VAL A 181 -7.08 -4.50 -13.71
N GLY A 182 -6.55 -4.39 -14.93
CA GLY A 182 -6.22 -5.55 -15.77
C GLY A 182 -5.16 -6.44 -15.14
N ALA A 183 -4.10 -5.85 -14.58
CA ALA A 183 -3.04 -6.57 -13.87
C ALA A 183 -3.57 -7.32 -12.64
N THR A 184 -4.36 -6.65 -11.81
CA THR A 184 -4.95 -7.24 -10.60
C THR A 184 -5.93 -8.36 -10.94
N TYR A 185 -6.76 -8.18 -11.97
CA TYR A 185 -7.66 -9.22 -12.46
C TYR A 185 -6.89 -10.43 -13.01
N GLY A 186 -5.84 -10.20 -13.81
CA GLY A 186 -4.98 -11.26 -14.34
C GLY A 186 -4.31 -12.07 -13.23
N LEU A 187 -3.83 -11.39 -12.18
CA LEU A 187 -3.22 -12.05 -11.03
C LEU A 187 -4.23 -12.92 -10.28
N THR A 188 -5.43 -12.40 -10.08
CA THR A 188 -6.53 -13.14 -9.43
C THR A 188 -6.87 -14.41 -10.22
N ARG A 189 -6.95 -14.32 -11.56
CA ARG A 189 -7.20 -15.49 -12.42
C ARG A 189 -6.09 -16.53 -12.34
N LEU A 190 -4.83 -16.11 -12.31
CA LEU A 190 -3.67 -16.98 -12.20
C LEU A 190 -3.62 -17.71 -10.84
N GLU A 191 -4.00 -17.04 -9.75
CA GLU A 191 -4.06 -17.66 -8.42
C GLU A 191 -5.15 -18.73 -8.34
N LEU A 192 -6.30 -18.47 -8.97
CA LEU A 192 -7.41 -19.41 -9.03
C LEU A 192 -7.04 -20.67 -9.82
N SER A 193 -6.36 -20.55 -10.97
CA SER A 193 -5.91 -21.72 -11.74
C SER A 193 -4.89 -22.54 -10.95
N SER A 194 -3.92 -21.88 -10.31
CA SER A 194 -2.93 -22.57 -9.47
C SER A 194 -3.54 -23.28 -8.27
N SER A 195 -4.66 -22.80 -7.73
CA SER A 195 -5.38 -23.44 -6.62
C SER A 195 -6.24 -24.62 -7.06
N GLN A 196 -6.67 -24.65 -8.34
CA GLN A 196 -7.41 -25.78 -8.91
C GLN A 196 -6.48 -26.95 -9.23
N ASP A 197 -5.25 -26.70 -9.69
CA ASP A 197 -4.26 -27.74 -10.01
C ASP A 197 -3.76 -28.52 -8.75
N LEU A 198 -4.02 -27.99 -7.54
CA LEU A 198 -3.64 -28.60 -6.26
C LEU A 198 -4.75 -29.49 -5.64
N LYS A 199 -5.95 -29.53 -6.23
CA LYS A 199 -7.07 -30.36 -5.76
C LYS A 199 -7.27 -31.59 -6.64
#